data_AF-A0AAW0VNB7-F1
#
_entry.id   AF-A0AAW0VNB7-F1
#
_cell.length_a   1.000
_cell.length_b   1.000
_cell.length_c   1.000
_cell.angle_alpha   90.00
_cell.angle_beta   90.00
_cell.angle_gamma   90.00
#
_symmetry.space_group_name_H-M   'P 1'
#
loop_
_entity.id
_entity.type
_entity.pdbx_description
1 polymer ?
#
loop_
_entity_poly.entity_id
_entity_poly.type
_entity_poly.pdbx_seq_one_letter_code
_entity_poly.pdbx_strand_id
1 'polypeptide(L)'
;DRSKSTSRPESRDNSVSRESGDVLKGYPTMDEETAEKFATAIIEEFIHNGDPEEAKLCVKEKFATNTIKYFVAITLEWVIDRDVKKRRMVGQLYHDLIVENLLSVDQLLEGSQSTLRMTEDYIIDIPQVCDYLGEVFAPCLNDNAVSLKRLLELASFAKSKKANVFACILAKASQIMSPNKVADMWNTSGLSWCSIIPPGESNEAFLDKHHVAFTVDRSKSGSQSGWNSQKVETGRNPQMLEMGWNPQKVETEFLKLFKRASNDEIFGWIDANIGNDAKSSKFIRALVTALVESQATTSNDGSSICVSEDFEEKMKNRLAVVLKYVDSNEKLEMQCIYALQALSVKHQHPKGLLEKCFNAFYDSEVVSEEAFELWAKFQDPEEQEGKGVCVNSVKNFMRWLKEADVEETETHA
;
A
#
# COMPACT_ATOMS: atom_id res chain seq x y z
N ASP A 1 -61.92 52.41 -17.21
CA ASP A 1 -61.47 51.01 -17.32
C ASP A 1 -60.24 50.90 -18.20
N ARG A 2 -59.07 50.52 -17.67
CA ARG A 2 -58.53 49.13 -17.64
C ARG A 2 -58.61 48.48 -19.03
N SER A 3 -57.53 48.06 -19.71
CA SER A 3 -56.29 47.45 -19.21
C SER A 3 -55.24 47.35 -20.34
N LYS A 4 -53.96 47.57 -19.97
CA LYS A 4 -52.77 47.26 -20.76
C LYS A 4 -52.71 45.77 -21.10
N SER A 5 -52.36 45.42 -22.34
CA SER A 5 -51.76 44.12 -22.67
C SER A 5 -50.36 44.35 -23.25
N THR A 6 -49.39 43.71 -22.63
CA THR A 6 -47.97 43.73 -22.96
C THR A 6 -47.66 42.47 -23.77
N SER A 7 -47.24 42.60 -25.03
CA SER A 7 -46.64 41.50 -25.79
C SER A 7 -45.13 41.71 -25.90
N ARG A 8 -44.43 40.70 -25.39
CA ARG A 8 -42.99 40.53 -25.21
C ARG A 8 -42.42 39.93 -26.53
N PRO A 9 -41.26 40.36 -27.04
CA PRO A 9 -40.60 39.66 -28.15
C PRO A 9 -39.95 38.37 -27.64
N GLU A 10 -40.20 37.26 -28.34
CA GLU A 10 -39.69 35.93 -28.05
C GLU A 10 -38.19 35.79 -28.37
N SER A 11 -37.48 35.25 -27.38
CA SER A 11 -36.26 34.44 -27.41
C SER A 11 -35.24 34.65 -28.54
N ARG A 12 -34.18 35.39 -28.21
CA ARG A 12 -32.84 35.14 -28.76
C ARG A 12 -32.38 33.76 -28.31
N ASP A 13 -32.07 32.93 -29.30
CA ASP A 13 -31.41 31.64 -29.19
C ASP A 13 -30.02 31.85 -28.56
N ASN A 14 -29.92 31.60 -27.26
CA ASN A 14 -28.65 31.53 -26.54
C ASN A 14 -28.24 30.07 -26.53
N SER A 15 -27.60 29.63 -27.60
CA SER A 15 -26.78 28.42 -27.59
C SER A 15 -25.62 28.66 -26.63
N VAL A 16 -25.85 28.44 -25.33
CA VAL A 16 -24.80 28.35 -24.33
C VAL A 16 -24.01 27.10 -24.69
N SER A 17 -22.90 27.30 -25.38
CA SER A 17 -21.79 26.36 -25.42
C SER A 17 -21.52 25.93 -23.99
N ARG A 18 -21.73 24.65 -23.70
CA ARG A 18 -21.36 24.02 -22.44
C ARG A 18 -19.89 24.35 -22.15
N GLU A 19 -19.67 25.29 -21.23
CA GLU A 19 -18.36 25.49 -20.62
C GLU A 19 -17.98 24.19 -19.92
N SER A 20 -16.98 23.49 -20.44
CA SER A 20 -16.21 22.52 -19.69
C SER A 20 -15.51 23.30 -18.58
N GLY A 21 -16.13 23.41 -17.41
CA GLY A 21 -15.58 24.16 -16.29
C GLY A 21 -14.22 23.60 -15.90
N ASP A 22 -13.17 24.44 -15.98
CA ASP A 22 -11.84 24.08 -15.53
C ASP A 22 -11.89 23.75 -14.03
N VAL A 23 -11.37 22.58 -13.65
CA VAL A 23 -11.41 22.09 -12.27
C VAL A 23 -10.45 22.91 -11.39
N LEU A 24 -9.38 23.41 -12.00
CA LEU A 24 -8.41 24.30 -11.41
C LEU A 24 -8.84 25.77 -11.60
N LYS A 25 -8.91 26.53 -10.50
CA LYS A 25 -9.45 27.90 -10.46
C LYS A 25 -8.39 28.96 -10.17
N GLY A 26 -7.12 28.56 -10.11
CA GLY A 26 -6.02 29.45 -9.77
C GLY A 26 -5.54 30.32 -10.92
N TYR A 27 -4.29 30.78 -10.80
CA TYR A 27 -3.75 31.79 -11.70
C TYR A 27 -3.23 31.16 -13.02
N PRO A 28 -3.76 31.57 -14.19
CA PRO A 28 -3.31 31.07 -15.49
C PRO A 28 -1.95 31.65 -15.92
N THR A 29 -1.44 32.66 -15.23
CA THR A 29 -0.10 33.20 -15.42
C THR A 29 0.49 33.43 -14.05
N MET A 30 1.64 32.84 -13.78
CA MET A 30 2.31 32.88 -12.49
C MET A 30 3.81 32.99 -12.73
N ASP A 31 4.47 33.91 -12.01
CA ASP A 31 5.93 33.96 -11.97
C ASP A 31 6.50 32.89 -11.03
N GLU A 32 7.80 32.65 -11.16
CA GLU A 32 8.50 31.59 -10.42
C GLU A 32 8.45 31.83 -8.90
N GLU A 33 8.63 33.07 -8.45
CA GLU A 33 8.60 33.44 -7.02
C GLU A 33 7.22 33.20 -6.39
N THR A 34 6.15 33.56 -7.09
CA THR A 34 4.78 33.32 -6.62
C THR A 34 4.48 31.83 -6.59
N ALA A 35 4.91 31.08 -7.61
CA ALA A 35 4.74 29.64 -7.66
C ALA A 35 5.48 28.96 -6.50
N GLU A 36 6.72 29.36 -6.24
CA GLU A 36 7.55 28.84 -5.15
C GLU A 36 6.88 29.08 -3.80
N LYS A 37 6.41 30.31 -3.56
CA LYS A 37 5.70 30.67 -2.33
C LYS A 37 4.43 29.84 -2.12
N PHE A 38 3.61 29.68 -3.16
CA PHE A 38 2.37 28.90 -3.04
C PHE A 38 2.65 27.40 -2.87
N ALA A 39 3.52 26.83 -3.69
CA ALA A 39 3.83 25.40 -3.63
C ALA A 39 4.48 25.01 -2.29
N THR A 40 5.42 25.83 -1.79
CA THR A 40 6.09 25.60 -0.51
C THR A 40 5.11 25.71 0.66
N ALA A 41 4.25 26.74 0.69
CA ALA A 41 3.26 26.88 1.74
C ALA A 41 2.30 25.69 1.80
N ILE A 42 1.78 25.26 0.64
CA ILE A 42 0.86 24.12 0.56
C ILE A 42 1.52 22.84 1.05
N ILE A 43 2.76 22.57 0.61
CA ILE A 43 3.41 21.32 0.98
C ILE A 43 3.84 21.29 2.44
N GLU A 44 4.30 22.42 3.00
CA GLU A 44 4.65 22.49 4.42
C GLU A 44 3.44 22.29 5.33
N GLU A 45 2.31 22.93 5.00
CA GLU A 45 1.04 22.75 5.70
C GLU A 45 0.52 21.31 5.61
N PHE A 46 0.54 20.72 4.40
CA PHE A 46 0.17 19.33 4.19
C PHE A 46 1.03 18.36 5.01
N ILE A 47 2.35 18.56 5.02
CA ILE A 47 3.27 17.71 5.76
C ILE A 47 3.09 17.86 7.27
N HIS A 48 2.73 19.05 7.75
CA HIS A 48 2.48 19.31 9.17
C HIS A 48 1.16 18.71 9.66
N ASN A 49 0.07 18.95 8.93
CA ASN A 49 -1.28 18.57 9.35
C ASN A 49 -1.67 17.15 8.91
N GLY A 50 -1.06 16.64 7.83
CA GLY A 50 -1.39 15.33 7.26
C GLY A 50 -2.73 15.27 6.53
N ASP A 51 -3.32 16.41 6.17
CA ASP A 51 -4.64 16.51 5.52
C ASP A 51 -4.53 16.62 3.99
N PRO A 52 -4.77 15.53 3.23
CA PRO A 52 -4.72 15.57 1.78
C PRO A 52 -5.88 16.35 1.15
N GLU A 53 -7.05 16.44 1.80
CA GLU A 53 -8.21 17.16 1.25
C GLU A 53 -7.96 18.67 1.25
N GLU A 54 -7.37 19.19 2.33
CA GLU A 54 -6.95 20.59 2.43
C GLU A 54 -5.88 20.92 1.38
N ALA A 55 -4.85 20.07 1.25
CA ALA A 55 -3.80 20.26 0.27
C ALA A 55 -4.35 20.32 -1.18
N LYS A 56 -5.26 19.39 -1.52
CA LYS A 56 -5.92 19.36 -2.82
C LYS A 56 -6.80 20.59 -3.06
N LEU A 57 -7.50 21.08 -2.04
CA LEU A 57 -8.30 22.30 -2.13
C LEU A 57 -7.40 23.51 -2.41
N CYS A 58 -6.29 23.67 -1.67
CA CYS A 58 -5.35 24.75 -1.89
C CYS A 58 -4.74 24.68 -3.31
N VAL A 59 -4.40 23.49 -3.80
CA VAL A 59 -3.95 23.31 -5.19
C VAL A 59 -5.01 23.77 -6.19
N LYS A 60 -6.28 23.37 -6.01
CA LYS A 60 -7.42 23.80 -6.84
C LYS A 60 -7.58 25.31 -6.88
N GLU A 61 -7.32 25.99 -5.77
CA GLU A 61 -7.48 27.45 -5.65
C GLU A 61 -6.29 28.27 -6.14
N LYS A 62 -5.06 27.76 -6.03
CA LYS A 62 -3.84 28.52 -6.35
C LYS A 62 -3.32 28.28 -7.75
N PHE A 63 -3.46 27.08 -8.30
CA PHE A 63 -2.91 26.72 -9.61
C PHE A 63 -3.99 26.61 -10.68
N ALA A 64 -3.58 26.80 -11.95
CA ALA A 64 -4.37 26.58 -13.15
C ALA A 64 -3.73 25.48 -14.00
N THR A 65 -4.44 24.99 -15.01
CA THR A 65 -3.96 23.92 -15.90
C THR A 65 -2.58 24.19 -16.49
N ASN A 66 -2.23 25.42 -16.84
CA ASN A 66 -0.91 25.73 -17.41
C ASN A 66 0.18 26.08 -16.37
N THR A 67 -0.17 26.21 -15.09
CA THR A 67 0.75 26.59 -14.01
C THR A 67 0.98 25.47 -12.99
N ILE A 68 0.13 24.44 -12.94
CA ILE A 68 0.26 23.32 -11.98
C ILE A 68 1.57 22.53 -12.11
N LYS A 69 2.22 22.53 -13.28
CA LYS A 69 3.56 21.94 -13.46
C LYS A 69 4.62 22.57 -12.55
N TYR A 70 4.48 23.85 -12.18
CA TYR A 70 5.40 24.52 -11.26
C TYR A 70 5.26 23.94 -9.85
N PHE A 71 4.04 23.60 -9.42
CA PHE A 71 3.82 22.91 -8.15
C PHE A 71 4.63 21.62 -8.08
N VAL A 72 4.60 20.79 -9.13
CA VAL A 72 5.40 19.55 -9.19
C VAL A 72 6.89 19.85 -9.14
N ALA A 73 7.38 20.79 -9.97
CA ALA A 73 8.81 21.13 -10.01
C ALA A 73 9.35 21.55 -8.64
N ILE A 74 8.64 22.48 -7.97
CA ILE A 74 9.06 23.03 -6.68
C ILE A 74 8.94 21.97 -5.57
N THR A 75 7.84 21.23 -5.51
CA THR A 75 7.64 20.24 -4.43
C THR A 75 8.56 19.02 -4.57
N LEU A 76 8.91 18.63 -5.79
CA LEU A 76 9.87 17.54 -6.04
C LEU A 76 11.29 17.94 -5.61
N GLU A 77 11.72 19.16 -5.96
CA GLU A 77 13.00 19.70 -5.51
C GLU A 77 13.03 19.88 -3.99
N TRP A 78 11.93 20.36 -3.39
CA TRP A 78 11.82 20.53 -1.94
C TRP A 78 11.91 19.21 -1.16
N VAL A 79 11.42 18.09 -1.72
CA VAL A 79 11.32 16.82 -0.98
C VAL A 79 12.50 15.88 -1.20
N ILE A 80 13.29 16.06 -2.26
CA ILE A 80 14.29 15.07 -2.66
C ILE A 80 15.36 14.84 -1.60
N ASP A 81 15.68 15.85 -0.79
CA ASP A 81 16.69 15.81 0.28
C ASP A 81 16.10 15.57 1.68
N ARG A 82 14.77 15.35 1.79
CA ARG A 82 14.05 15.21 3.06
C ARG A 82 13.99 13.76 3.55
N ASP A 83 13.29 13.50 4.65
CA ASP A 83 13.13 12.13 5.15
C ASP A 83 12.09 11.32 4.33
N VAL A 84 12.12 10.00 4.52
CA VAL A 84 11.27 9.04 3.80
C VAL A 84 9.76 9.30 3.98
N LYS A 85 9.33 9.76 5.16
CA LYS A 85 7.91 10.04 5.43
C LYS A 85 7.44 11.17 4.54
N LYS A 86 8.20 12.27 4.48
CA LYS A 86 7.88 13.43 3.62
C LYS A 86 7.85 13.05 2.13
N ARG A 87 8.83 12.28 1.64
CA ARG A 87 8.85 11.81 0.25
C ARG A 87 7.61 10.99 -0.13
N ARG A 88 7.21 10.06 0.75
CA ARG A 88 6.02 9.23 0.54
C ARG A 88 4.73 10.06 0.56
N MET A 89 4.62 11.03 1.47
CA MET A 89 3.47 11.94 1.52
C MET A 89 3.35 12.77 0.24
N VAL A 90 4.45 13.35 -0.26
CA VAL A 90 4.45 14.09 -1.54
C VAL A 90 4.09 13.18 -2.71
N GLY A 91 4.65 11.96 -2.75
CA GLY A 91 4.33 10.98 -3.79
C GLY A 91 2.87 10.55 -3.79
N GLN A 92 2.27 10.37 -2.60
CA GLN A 92 0.84 10.07 -2.45
C GLN A 92 -0.02 11.26 -2.90
N LEU A 93 0.38 12.49 -2.58
CA LEU A 93 -0.32 13.69 -3.05
C LEU A 93 -0.33 13.78 -4.58
N TYR A 94 0.79 13.47 -5.26
CA TYR A 94 0.81 13.41 -6.73
C TYR A 94 -0.16 12.37 -7.28
N HIS A 95 -0.21 11.17 -6.68
CA HIS A 95 -1.19 10.16 -7.06
C HIS A 95 -2.62 10.69 -6.92
N ASP A 96 -2.96 11.27 -5.77
CA ASP A 96 -4.33 11.73 -5.48
C ASP A 96 -4.74 12.89 -6.41
N LEU A 97 -3.83 13.82 -6.69
CA LEU A 97 -4.04 14.89 -7.67
C LEU A 97 -4.31 14.34 -9.08
N ILE A 98 -3.67 13.23 -9.47
CA ILE A 98 -3.89 12.59 -10.78
C ILE A 98 -5.24 11.88 -10.82
N VAL A 99 -5.57 11.10 -9.79
CA VAL A 99 -6.85 10.38 -9.70
C VAL A 99 -8.03 11.36 -9.69
N GLU A 100 -7.89 12.53 -9.07
CA GLU A 100 -8.89 13.60 -9.10
C GLU A 100 -8.88 14.48 -10.35
N ASN A 101 -8.03 14.18 -11.34
CA ASN A 101 -7.88 14.97 -12.58
C ASN A 101 -7.48 16.44 -12.35
N LEU A 102 -6.73 16.71 -11.28
CA LEU A 102 -6.14 18.02 -10.97
C LEU A 102 -4.74 18.15 -11.53
N LEU A 103 -4.04 17.03 -11.68
CA LEU A 103 -2.74 16.93 -12.30
C LEU A 103 -2.80 15.90 -13.43
N SER A 104 -2.49 16.32 -14.65
CA SER A 104 -2.31 15.39 -15.77
C SER A 104 -0.93 14.75 -15.73
N VAL A 105 -0.82 13.57 -16.35
CA VAL A 105 0.46 12.86 -16.48
C VAL A 105 1.49 13.71 -17.26
N ASP A 106 1.06 14.49 -18.25
CA ASP A 106 1.97 15.39 -19.00
C ASP A 106 2.54 16.50 -18.11
N GLN A 107 1.72 17.10 -17.25
CA GLN A 107 2.17 18.12 -16.29
C GLN A 107 3.10 17.52 -15.22
N LEU A 108 2.87 16.29 -14.77
CA LEU A 108 3.78 15.57 -13.89
C LEU A 108 5.16 15.41 -14.55
N LEU A 109 5.19 14.94 -15.81
CA LEU A 109 6.44 14.75 -16.55
C LEU A 109 7.16 16.09 -16.80
N GLU A 110 6.43 17.13 -17.20
CA GLU A 110 6.99 18.46 -17.45
C GLU A 110 7.59 19.05 -16.17
N GLY A 111 6.85 19.01 -15.06
CA GLY A 111 7.32 19.53 -13.78
C GLY A 111 8.51 18.75 -13.19
N SER A 112 8.58 17.44 -13.42
CA SER A 112 9.67 16.61 -12.87
C SER A 112 11.00 16.76 -13.63
N GLN A 113 10.99 17.40 -14.79
CA GLN A 113 12.10 17.37 -15.73
C GLN A 113 13.37 18.05 -15.21
N SER A 114 13.25 19.21 -14.52
CA SER A 114 14.40 19.95 -13.99
C SER A 114 15.16 19.11 -12.96
N THR A 115 14.46 18.62 -11.94
CA THR A 115 15.04 17.82 -10.86
C THR A 115 15.62 16.51 -11.39
N LEU A 116 14.92 15.78 -12.27
CA LEU A 116 15.43 14.53 -12.82
C LEU A 116 16.69 14.71 -13.67
N ARG A 117 16.84 15.83 -14.38
CA ARG A 117 18.06 16.13 -15.16
C ARG A 117 19.29 16.32 -14.28
N MET A 118 19.10 16.69 -13.02
CA MET A 118 20.15 16.88 -12.00
C MET A 118 20.46 15.59 -11.23
N THR A 119 19.84 14.45 -11.56
CA THR A 119 20.04 13.18 -10.83
C THR A 119 21.52 12.78 -10.73
N GLU A 120 22.32 12.98 -11.78
CA GLU A 120 23.75 12.66 -11.76
C GLU A 120 24.54 13.55 -10.79
N ASP A 121 24.17 14.82 -10.69
CA ASP A 121 24.77 15.77 -9.75
C ASP A 121 24.36 15.43 -8.32
N TYR A 122 23.07 15.16 -8.08
CA TYR A 122 22.59 14.77 -6.75
C TYR A 122 23.22 13.48 -6.24
N ILE A 123 23.60 12.52 -7.10
CA ILE A 123 24.25 11.27 -6.66
C ILE A 123 25.57 11.55 -5.93
N ILE A 124 26.25 12.65 -6.23
CA ILE A 124 27.54 13.01 -5.62
C ILE A 124 27.34 13.24 -4.11
N ASP A 125 26.30 13.97 -3.73
CA ASP A 125 26.02 14.32 -2.32
C ASP A 125 25.02 13.34 -1.67
N ILE A 126 24.17 12.71 -2.48
CA ILE A 126 23.07 11.85 -2.07
C ILE A 126 23.14 10.52 -2.88
N PRO A 127 23.95 9.55 -2.43
CA PRO A 127 24.12 8.27 -3.15
C PRO A 127 22.83 7.49 -3.40
N GLN A 128 21.80 7.74 -2.59
CA GLN A 128 20.49 7.08 -2.62
C GLN A 128 19.41 7.85 -3.42
N VAL A 129 19.75 8.94 -4.13
CA VAL A 129 18.73 9.78 -4.79
C VAL A 129 17.82 9.03 -5.77
N CYS A 130 18.31 7.95 -6.40
CA CYS A 130 17.47 7.09 -7.24
C CYS A 130 16.36 6.39 -6.44
N ASP A 131 16.66 5.91 -5.23
CA ASP A 131 15.67 5.33 -4.32
C ASP A 131 14.68 6.39 -3.83
N TYR A 132 15.15 7.62 -3.61
CA TYR A 132 14.31 8.74 -3.18
C TYR A 132 13.31 9.15 -4.25
N LEU A 133 13.76 9.25 -5.52
CA LEU A 133 12.87 9.43 -6.67
C LEU A 133 11.90 8.25 -6.79
N GLY A 134 12.36 7.02 -6.53
CA GLY A 134 11.49 5.84 -6.47
C GLY A 134 10.37 5.97 -5.43
N GLU A 135 10.69 6.50 -4.24
CA GLU A 135 9.71 6.73 -3.16
C GLU A 135 8.66 7.78 -3.53
N VAL A 136 9.04 8.82 -4.28
CA VAL A 136 8.10 9.86 -4.73
C VAL A 136 7.20 9.37 -5.86
N PHE A 137 7.74 8.65 -6.85
CA PHE A 137 6.96 8.30 -8.05
C PHE A 137 6.26 6.93 -7.99
N ALA A 138 6.65 6.03 -7.08
CA ALA A 138 6.02 4.72 -6.95
C ALA A 138 4.50 4.76 -6.68
N PRO A 139 3.96 5.64 -5.81
CA PRO A 139 2.52 5.73 -5.57
C PRO A 139 1.71 6.01 -6.84
N CYS A 140 2.27 6.77 -7.79
CA CYS A 140 1.61 7.11 -9.06
C CYS A 140 1.33 5.89 -9.95
N LEU A 141 1.93 4.71 -9.67
CA LEU A 141 1.62 3.48 -10.38
C LEU A 141 0.30 2.85 -9.90
N ASN A 142 -0.17 3.19 -8.70
CA ASN A 142 -1.40 2.62 -8.14
C ASN A 142 -2.63 3.13 -8.88
N ASP A 143 -3.73 2.38 -8.80
CA ASP A 143 -5.02 2.68 -9.45
C ASP A 143 -4.93 2.95 -10.98
N ASN A 144 -3.82 2.50 -11.59
CA ASN A 144 -3.45 2.82 -12.96
C ASN A 144 -3.37 4.33 -13.25
N ALA A 145 -3.09 5.16 -12.24
CA ALA A 145 -2.98 6.61 -12.38
C ALA A 145 -1.91 7.00 -13.41
N VAL A 146 -0.75 6.34 -13.40
CA VAL A 146 0.32 6.49 -14.39
C VAL A 146 0.79 5.13 -14.89
N SER A 147 0.84 4.96 -16.21
CA SER A 147 1.34 3.70 -16.81
C SER A 147 2.87 3.55 -16.70
N LEU A 148 3.36 2.31 -16.70
CA LEU A 148 4.81 2.01 -16.69
C LEU A 148 5.59 2.68 -17.84
N LYS A 149 4.99 2.78 -19.03
CA LYS A 149 5.61 3.45 -20.18
C LYS A 149 5.85 4.93 -19.89
N ARG A 150 4.88 5.59 -19.24
CA ARG A 150 4.95 7.00 -18.87
C ARG A 150 5.95 7.23 -17.73
N LEU A 151 6.05 6.31 -16.77
CA LEU A 151 7.11 6.36 -15.75
C LEU A 151 8.51 6.09 -16.33
N LEU A 152 8.63 5.25 -17.36
CA LEU A 152 9.90 5.06 -18.07
C LEU A 152 10.31 6.31 -18.86
N GLU A 153 9.33 7.02 -19.44
CA GLU A 153 9.54 8.31 -20.09
C GLU A 153 9.98 9.37 -19.08
N LEU A 154 9.33 9.45 -17.92
CA LEU A 154 9.75 10.29 -16.81
C LEU A 154 11.20 9.97 -16.39
N ALA A 155 11.52 8.70 -16.15
CA ALA A 155 12.86 8.27 -15.79
C ALA A 155 13.91 8.60 -16.87
N SER A 156 13.51 8.77 -18.14
CA SER A 156 14.44 9.13 -19.22
C SER A 156 15.09 10.50 -19.04
N PHE A 157 14.48 11.40 -18.26
CA PHE A 157 15.08 12.70 -17.93
C PHE A 157 16.35 12.56 -17.08
N ALA A 158 16.54 11.45 -16.36
CA ALA A 158 17.73 11.14 -15.58
C ALA A 158 18.93 10.65 -16.41
N LYS A 159 18.87 10.75 -17.75
CA LYS A 159 19.97 10.45 -18.67
C LYS A 159 20.61 9.08 -18.40
N SER A 160 21.88 9.02 -17.98
CA SER A 160 22.59 7.75 -17.74
C SER A 160 22.00 6.94 -16.58
N LYS A 161 21.25 7.60 -15.69
CA LYS A 161 20.59 6.99 -14.53
C LYS A 161 19.15 6.57 -14.80
N LYS A 162 18.67 6.68 -16.05
CA LYS A 162 17.33 6.25 -16.46
C LYS A 162 16.96 4.86 -15.95
N ALA A 163 17.84 3.88 -16.15
CA ALA A 163 17.59 2.50 -15.72
C ALA A 163 17.48 2.39 -14.20
N ASN A 164 18.38 3.04 -13.46
CA ASN A 164 18.40 3.02 -12.00
C ASN A 164 17.14 3.66 -11.40
N VAL A 165 16.76 4.86 -11.87
CA VAL A 165 15.54 5.54 -11.41
C VAL A 165 14.32 4.68 -11.69
N PHE A 166 14.20 4.15 -12.91
CA PHE A 166 13.05 3.31 -13.27
C PHE A 166 12.99 2.02 -12.44
N ALA A 167 14.13 1.37 -12.20
CA ALA A 167 14.20 0.18 -11.35
C ALA A 167 13.83 0.50 -9.89
N CYS A 168 14.31 1.62 -9.34
CA CYS A 168 13.93 2.07 -8.01
C CYS A 168 12.42 2.36 -7.91
N ILE A 169 11.81 2.97 -8.93
CA ILE A 169 10.35 3.16 -8.98
C ILE A 169 9.63 1.80 -8.89
N LEU A 170 10.04 0.80 -9.68
CA LEU A 170 9.42 -0.53 -9.65
C LEU A 170 9.62 -1.25 -8.31
N ALA A 171 10.82 -1.16 -7.72
CA ALA A 171 11.13 -1.74 -6.42
C ALA A 171 10.24 -1.13 -5.33
N LYS A 172 10.11 0.20 -5.28
CA LYS A 172 9.27 0.88 -4.30
C LYS A 172 7.78 0.62 -4.56
N ALA A 173 7.36 0.56 -5.83
CA ALA A 173 5.99 0.19 -6.16
C ALA A 173 5.63 -1.23 -5.72
N SER A 174 6.58 -2.17 -5.78
CA SER A 174 6.36 -3.55 -5.31
C SER A 174 6.11 -3.64 -3.81
N GLN A 175 6.62 -2.67 -3.04
CA GLN A 175 6.36 -2.54 -1.61
C GLN A 175 4.95 -2.00 -1.35
N ILE A 176 4.42 -1.15 -2.24
CA ILE A 176 3.08 -0.56 -2.13
C ILE A 176 1.99 -1.55 -2.57
N MET A 177 2.17 -2.22 -3.72
CA MET A 177 1.08 -2.95 -4.37
C MET A 177 1.38 -4.43 -4.69
N SER A 178 2.45 -4.96 -4.10
CA SER A 178 3.03 -6.31 -4.31
C SER A 178 3.92 -6.47 -5.56
N PRO A 179 4.98 -7.31 -5.49
CA PRO A 179 5.82 -7.63 -6.65
C PRO A 179 5.05 -8.25 -7.81
N ASN A 180 4.02 -9.06 -7.53
CA ASN A 180 3.23 -9.72 -8.57
C ASN A 180 2.41 -8.72 -9.38
N LYS A 181 1.74 -7.76 -8.72
CA LYS A 181 0.97 -6.73 -9.44
C LYS A 181 1.89 -5.89 -10.33
N VAL A 182 3.06 -5.51 -9.83
CA VAL A 182 4.07 -4.79 -10.63
C VAL A 182 4.61 -5.67 -11.77
N ALA A 183 4.81 -6.98 -11.55
CA ALA A 183 5.20 -7.93 -12.58
C ALA A 183 4.12 -8.09 -13.67
N ASP A 184 2.84 -8.12 -13.30
CA ASP A 184 1.72 -8.20 -14.24
C ASP A 184 1.62 -6.91 -15.08
N MET A 185 1.78 -5.75 -14.44
CA MET A 185 1.88 -4.47 -15.15
C MET A 185 3.07 -4.47 -16.10
N TRP A 186 4.24 -4.97 -15.66
CA TRP A 186 5.44 -5.09 -16.49
C TRP A 186 5.18 -5.99 -17.71
N ASN A 187 4.64 -7.18 -17.49
CA ASN A 187 4.33 -8.15 -18.55
C ASN A 187 3.32 -7.59 -19.57
N THR A 188 2.34 -6.79 -19.10
CA THR A 188 1.32 -6.17 -19.95
C THR A 188 1.86 -4.91 -20.68
N SER A 189 2.90 -4.26 -20.13
CA SER A 189 3.46 -3.06 -20.71
C SER A 189 4.21 -3.30 -22.04
N GLY A 190 4.70 -4.52 -22.28
CA GLY A 190 5.57 -4.82 -23.42
C GLY A 190 6.95 -4.19 -23.34
N LEU A 191 7.36 -3.70 -22.16
CA LEU A 191 8.71 -3.23 -21.89
C LEU A 191 9.70 -4.40 -21.77
N SER A 192 10.98 -4.12 -22.01
CA SER A 192 12.05 -5.10 -21.88
C SER A 192 13.28 -4.46 -21.26
N TRP A 193 13.86 -5.12 -20.25
CA TRP A 193 15.09 -4.68 -19.61
C TRP A 193 16.27 -4.53 -20.57
N CYS A 194 16.33 -5.35 -21.63
CA CYS A 194 17.35 -5.23 -22.69
C CYS A 194 17.33 -3.87 -23.41
N SER A 195 16.19 -3.16 -23.40
CA SER A 195 16.04 -1.84 -24.01
C SER A 195 16.21 -0.68 -23.02
N ILE A 196 16.33 -1.00 -21.73
CA ILE A 196 16.37 -0.02 -20.64
C ILE A 196 17.77 0.01 -20.00
N ILE A 197 18.37 -1.15 -19.76
CA ILE A 197 19.69 -1.30 -19.15
C ILE A 197 20.77 -0.91 -20.18
N PRO A 198 21.78 -0.10 -19.80
CA PRO A 198 22.87 0.28 -20.71
C PRO A 198 23.64 -0.94 -21.25
N PRO A 199 24.12 -0.90 -22.51
CA PRO A 199 24.92 -1.98 -23.08
C PRO A 199 26.22 -2.15 -22.30
N GLY A 200 26.49 -3.38 -21.82
CA GLY A 200 27.69 -3.73 -21.06
C GLY A 200 27.44 -4.08 -19.60
N GLU A 201 26.24 -3.82 -19.07
CA GLU A 201 25.82 -4.27 -17.75
C GLU A 201 25.05 -5.61 -17.87
N SER A 202 25.27 -6.54 -16.93
CA SER A 202 24.51 -7.80 -16.90
C SER A 202 23.09 -7.51 -16.44
N ASN A 203 22.10 -7.96 -17.22
CA ASN A 203 20.70 -7.84 -16.86
C ASN A 203 20.43 -8.53 -15.51
N GLU A 204 20.91 -9.76 -15.29
CA GLU A 204 20.66 -10.46 -14.03
C GLU A 204 21.22 -9.70 -12.83
N ALA A 205 22.49 -9.28 -12.91
CA ALA A 205 23.14 -8.55 -11.82
C ALA A 205 22.46 -7.22 -11.52
N PHE A 206 22.00 -6.50 -12.55
CA PHE A 206 21.27 -5.24 -12.39
C PHE A 206 19.93 -5.46 -11.69
N LEU A 207 19.17 -6.49 -12.11
CA LEU A 207 17.86 -6.78 -11.55
C LEU A 207 17.94 -7.22 -10.08
N ASP A 208 18.94 -8.03 -9.75
CA ASP A 208 19.19 -8.47 -8.37
C ASP A 208 19.62 -7.29 -7.50
N LYS A 209 20.53 -6.43 -7.99
CA LYS A 209 21.00 -5.22 -7.30
C LYS A 209 19.85 -4.27 -6.95
N HIS A 210 18.90 -4.10 -7.87
CA HIS A 210 17.75 -3.22 -7.68
C HIS A 210 16.51 -3.92 -7.12
N HIS A 211 16.60 -5.21 -6.75
CA HIS A 211 15.51 -6.03 -6.23
C HIS A 211 14.26 -6.08 -7.14
N VAL A 212 14.46 -6.01 -8.46
CA VAL A 212 13.38 -6.03 -9.47
C VAL A 212 13.36 -7.31 -10.30
N ALA A 213 14.07 -8.36 -9.87
CA ALA A 213 14.10 -9.66 -10.54
C ALA A 213 12.70 -10.30 -10.71
N PHE A 214 11.72 -9.91 -9.89
CA PHE A 214 10.32 -10.33 -9.99
C PHE A 214 9.65 -9.91 -11.33
N THR A 215 10.22 -8.94 -12.05
CA THR A 215 9.71 -8.50 -13.36
C THR A 215 10.08 -9.42 -14.52
N VAL A 216 10.96 -10.42 -14.30
CA VAL A 216 11.32 -11.40 -15.33
C VAL A 216 10.67 -12.74 -15.00
N ASP A 217 9.73 -13.15 -15.84
CA ASP A 217 9.16 -14.50 -15.79
C ASP A 217 10.24 -15.52 -16.21
N ARG A 218 10.91 -16.15 -15.24
CA ARG A 218 11.92 -17.21 -15.47
C ARG A 218 11.37 -18.41 -16.26
N SER A 219 10.05 -18.50 -16.47
CA SER A 219 9.45 -19.53 -17.35
C SER A 219 9.49 -19.18 -18.85
N LYS A 220 9.82 -17.93 -19.23
CA LYS A 220 9.79 -17.45 -20.62
C LYS A 220 11.15 -17.02 -21.18
N SER A 221 12.20 -16.93 -20.36
CA SER A 221 13.56 -16.67 -20.86
C SER A 221 14.26 -18.00 -21.17
N GLY A 222 14.20 -18.41 -22.44
CA GLY A 222 15.01 -19.50 -22.96
C GLY A 222 16.47 -19.10 -23.02
N SER A 223 17.24 -19.43 -21.98
CA SER A 223 18.68 -19.60 -22.07
C SER A 223 19.09 -20.86 -21.31
N GLN A 224 19.69 -21.76 -22.08
CA GLN A 224 19.98 -23.14 -21.74
C GLN A 224 21.30 -23.20 -20.96
N SER A 225 21.23 -23.30 -19.63
CA SER A 225 22.35 -23.79 -18.83
C SER A 225 21.83 -24.51 -17.59
N GLY A 226 22.11 -25.81 -17.53
CA GLY A 226 21.53 -26.75 -16.57
C GLY A 226 21.81 -26.40 -15.12
N TRP A 227 20.74 -26.28 -14.35
CA TRP A 227 20.76 -26.53 -12.93
C TRP A 227 19.62 -27.50 -12.62
N ASN A 228 19.97 -28.67 -12.06
CA ASN A 228 19.03 -29.61 -11.50
C ASN A 228 18.32 -28.95 -10.31
N SER A 229 17.20 -28.29 -10.57
CA SER A 229 16.24 -27.98 -9.52
C SER A 229 15.30 -29.17 -9.43
N GLN A 230 15.53 -29.97 -8.40
CA GLN A 230 14.67 -31.08 -8.02
C GLN A 230 13.25 -30.51 -7.84
N LYS A 231 12.34 -30.91 -8.73
CA LYS A 231 10.93 -30.54 -8.73
C LYS A 231 10.37 -30.61 -7.30
N VAL A 232 10.20 -29.45 -6.69
CA VAL A 232 9.16 -29.29 -5.67
C VAL A 232 7.92 -28.94 -6.46
N GLU A 233 7.02 -29.90 -6.59
CA GLU A 233 5.68 -29.68 -7.13
C GLU A 233 4.94 -28.68 -6.23
N THR A 234 5.13 -27.39 -6.47
CA THR A 234 4.18 -26.36 -6.06
C THR A 234 2.98 -26.53 -6.98
N GLY A 235 2.05 -27.38 -6.53
CA GLY A 235 0.81 -27.66 -7.24
C GLY A 235 0.04 -26.37 -7.49
N ARG A 236 0.23 -25.76 -8.66
CA ARG A 236 -0.83 -25.01 -9.31
C ARG A 236 -2.00 -25.97 -9.40
N ASN A 237 -3.09 -25.68 -8.70
CA ASN A 237 -4.35 -26.38 -8.92
C ASN A 237 -5.23 -25.45 -9.75
N PRO A 238 -5.30 -25.63 -11.09
CA PRO A 238 -6.06 -24.76 -11.99
C PRO A 238 -7.55 -24.69 -11.66
N GLN A 239 -8.04 -25.59 -10.81
CA GLN A 239 -9.44 -25.72 -10.41
C GLN A 239 -9.90 -24.70 -9.35
N MET A 240 -9.00 -23.95 -8.71
CA MET A 240 -9.37 -23.00 -7.65
C MET A 240 -9.94 -21.67 -8.17
N LEU A 241 -9.60 -21.27 -9.40
CA LEU A 241 -10.09 -20.02 -9.98
C LEU A 241 -11.52 -20.14 -10.55
N GLU A 242 -12.01 -21.36 -10.81
CA GLU A 242 -13.35 -21.58 -11.38
C GLU A 242 -14.46 -21.86 -10.35
N MET A 243 -14.14 -22.14 -9.07
CA MET A 243 -15.13 -22.51 -8.04
C MET A 243 -15.10 -21.66 -6.75
N GLY A 244 -14.25 -20.64 -6.66
CA GLY A 244 -14.02 -19.90 -5.42
C GLY A 244 -13.21 -20.71 -4.40
N TRP A 245 -12.37 -20.04 -3.62
CA TRP A 245 -11.50 -20.69 -2.65
C TRP A 245 -12.28 -21.14 -1.39
N ASN A 246 -11.83 -22.23 -0.78
CA ASN A 246 -12.44 -22.82 0.41
C ASN A 246 -11.54 -22.54 1.64
N PRO A 247 -12.07 -21.99 2.76
CA PRO A 247 -11.30 -21.68 3.97
C PRO A 247 -10.49 -22.84 4.51
N GLN A 248 -11.07 -24.03 4.64
CA GLN A 248 -10.39 -25.18 5.21
C GLN A 248 -9.21 -25.63 4.34
N LYS A 249 -9.35 -25.54 3.00
CA LYS A 249 -8.23 -25.83 2.07
C LYS A 249 -7.14 -24.78 2.17
N VAL A 250 -7.53 -23.52 2.25
CA VAL A 250 -6.61 -22.38 2.37
C VAL A 250 -5.86 -22.46 3.70
N GLU A 251 -6.55 -22.69 4.82
CA GLU A 251 -5.95 -22.93 6.13
C GLU A 251 -4.93 -24.07 6.09
N THR A 252 -5.29 -25.20 5.48
CA THR A 252 -4.39 -26.37 5.35
C THR A 252 -3.13 -26.03 4.56
N GLU A 253 -3.22 -25.23 3.50
CA GLU A 253 -2.04 -24.82 2.74
C GLU A 253 -1.21 -23.80 3.51
N PHE A 254 -1.82 -22.84 4.20
CA PHE A 254 -1.11 -21.88 5.04
C PHE A 254 -0.38 -22.54 6.20
N LEU A 255 -0.96 -23.57 6.84
CA LEU A 255 -0.27 -24.36 7.86
C LEU A 255 1.06 -24.93 7.36
N LYS A 256 1.13 -25.30 6.08
CA LYS A 256 2.37 -25.76 5.45
C LYS A 256 3.27 -24.57 5.10
N LEU A 257 2.72 -23.52 4.51
CA LEU A 257 3.49 -22.36 4.05
C LEU A 257 4.16 -21.62 5.22
N PHE A 258 3.45 -21.35 6.31
CA PHE A 258 4.03 -20.70 7.50
C PHE A 258 5.16 -21.51 8.16
N LYS A 259 5.30 -22.81 7.85
CA LYS A 259 6.40 -23.65 8.34
C LYS A 259 7.61 -23.70 7.40
N ARG A 260 7.42 -23.50 6.09
CA ARG A 260 8.46 -23.76 5.08
C ARG A 260 8.81 -22.59 4.18
N ALA A 261 7.94 -21.61 4.07
CA ALA A 261 8.01 -20.54 3.08
C ALA A 261 8.40 -19.21 3.74
N SER A 262 9.04 -18.33 2.98
CA SER A 262 9.27 -16.94 3.37
C SER A 262 7.96 -16.13 3.33
N ASN A 263 7.93 -14.97 3.99
CA ASN A 263 6.75 -14.10 3.92
C ASN A 263 6.45 -13.66 2.47
N ASP A 264 7.48 -13.47 1.65
CA ASP A 264 7.35 -13.14 0.22
C ASP A 264 6.71 -14.26 -0.60
N GLU A 265 7.08 -15.51 -0.35
CA GLU A 265 6.46 -16.67 -1.00
C GLU A 265 4.99 -16.82 -0.58
N ILE A 266 4.67 -16.50 0.67
CA ILE A 266 3.30 -16.50 1.18
C ILE A 266 2.47 -15.41 0.50
N PHE A 267 3.01 -14.18 0.38
CA PHE A 267 2.35 -13.11 -0.38
C PHE A 267 2.09 -13.53 -1.83
N GLY A 268 3.09 -14.13 -2.48
CA GLY A 268 2.94 -14.61 -3.85
C GLY A 268 1.85 -15.67 -4.00
N TRP A 269 1.73 -16.56 -3.00
CA TRP A 269 0.68 -17.57 -2.99
C TRP A 269 -0.70 -16.96 -2.79
N ILE A 270 -0.86 -16.00 -1.88
CA ILE A 270 -2.14 -15.31 -1.64
C ILE A 270 -2.62 -14.63 -2.90
N ASP A 271 -1.75 -13.85 -3.55
CA ASP A 271 -2.10 -13.13 -4.76
C ASP A 271 -2.55 -14.09 -5.87
N ALA A 272 -1.88 -15.24 -6.02
CA ALA A 272 -2.18 -16.23 -7.06
C ALA A 272 -3.44 -17.07 -6.79
N ASN A 273 -3.83 -17.26 -5.53
CA ASN A 273 -4.87 -18.22 -5.14
C ASN A 273 -6.13 -17.59 -4.54
N ILE A 274 -6.00 -16.36 -4.02
CA ILE A 274 -7.08 -15.63 -3.33
C ILE A 274 -7.44 -14.36 -4.13
N GLY A 275 -6.44 -13.66 -4.67
CA GLY A 275 -6.66 -12.48 -5.52
C GLY A 275 -7.44 -11.37 -4.81
N ASN A 276 -8.56 -10.95 -5.41
CA ASN A 276 -9.37 -9.83 -4.90
C ASN A 276 -10.02 -10.11 -3.54
N ASP A 277 -10.16 -11.37 -3.13
CA ASP A 277 -10.73 -11.75 -1.84
C ASP A 277 -9.72 -11.63 -0.68
N ALA A 278 -8.48 -11.21 -0.94
CA ALA A 278 -7.42 -11.14 0.06
C ALA A 278 -7.66 -10.09 1.16
N LYS A 279 -8.62 -9.17 0.96
CA LYS A 279 -9.11 -8.25 2.00
C LYS A 279 -10.53 -8.59 2.47
N SER A 280 -11.02 -9.81 2.23
CA SER A 280 -12.33 -10.25 2.70
C SER A 280 -12.28 -10.75 4.15
N SER A 281 -13.35 -10.52 4.92
CA SER A 281 -13.46 -11.00 6.31
C SER A 281 -13.20 -12.50 6.44
N LYS A 282 -13.74 -13.28 5.50
CA LYS A 282 -13.57 -14.74 5.42
C LYS A 282 -12.09 -15.12 5.28
N PHE A 283 -11.34 -14.38 4.47
CA PHE A 283 -9.92 -14.65 4.25
C PHE A 283 -9.06 -14.27 5.44
N ILE A 284 -9.27 -13.08 6.00
CA ILE A 284 -8.53 -12.62 7.18
C ILE A 284 -8.68 -13.62 8.33
N ARG A 285 -9.90 -14.12 8.57
CA ARG A 285 -10.11 -15.16 9.59
C ARG A 285 -9.32 -16.43 9.31
N ALA A 286 -9.39 -16.94 8.08
CA ALA A 286 -8.64 -18.14 7.68
C ALA A 286 -7.12 -17.97 7.81
N LEU A 287 -6.60 -16.80 7.42
CA LEU A 287 -5.17 -16.47 7.50
C LEU A 287 -4.69 -16.43 8.95
N VAL A 288 -5.42 -15.72 9.83
CA VAL A 288 -5.08 -15.61 11.26
C VAL A 288 -5.16 -16.97 11.94
N THR A 289 -6.20 -17.75 11.67
CA THR A 289 -6.35 -19.11 12.21
C THR A 289 -5.17 -20.00 11.82
N ALA A 290 -4.81 -20.03 10.54
CA ALA A 290 -3.71 -20.86 10.07
C ALA A 290 -2.35 -20.38 10.59
N LEU A 291 -2.15 -19.07 10.74
CA LEU A 291 -0.93 -18.53 11.33
C LEU A 291 -0.77 -19.05 12.78
N VAL A 292 -1.78 -18.86 13.62
CA VAL A 292 -1.70 -19.27 15.04
C VAL A 292 -1.50 -20.79 15.17
N GLU A 293 -2.29 -21.58 14.44
CA GLU A 293 -2.16 -23.05 14.47
C GLU A 293 -0.82 -23.54 13.90
N SER A 294 -0.18 -22.77 13.00
CA SER A 294 1.15 -23.12 12.48
C SER A 294 2.28 -22.93 13.49
N GLN A 295 2.12 -21.98 14.43
CA GLN A 295 3.11 -21.65 15.45
C GLN A 295 2.88 -22.38 16.78
N ALA A 296 1.67 -22.89 17.01
CA ALA A 296 1.33 -23.67 18.20
C ALA A 296 1.65 -25.17 18.04
N THR A 297 1.69 -25.89 19.17
CA THR A 297 1.81 -27.36 19.19
C THR A 297 0.46 -27.99 19.50
N THR A 298 0.00 -28.92 18.67
CA THR A 298 -1.28 -29.61 18.87
C THR A 298 -1.13 -30.81 19.81
N SER A 299 -2.12 -31.03 20.68
CA SER A 299 -2.19 -32.22 21.53
C SER A 299 -2.32 -33.51 20.71
N ASN A 300 -1.94 -34.65 21.29
CA ASN A 300 -1.95 -35.96 20.61
C ASN A 300 -3.35 -36.39 20.13
N ASP A 301 -4.40 -35.91 20.77
CA ASP A 301 -5.81 -36.16 20.42
C ASP A 301 -6.42 -35.08 19.52
N GLY A 302 -5.66 -34.03 19.17
CA GLY A 302 -6.12 -32.94 18.31
C GLY A 302 -7.13 -31.99 18.95
N SER A 303 -7.42 -32.15 20.24
CA SER A 303 -8.51 -31.46 20.93
C SER A 303 -8.14 -30.07 21.45
N SER A 304 -6.83 -29.78 21.57
CA SER A 304 -6.31 -28.50 22.05
C SER A 304 -4.93 -28.19 21.47
N ILE A 305 -4.50 -26.93 21.62
CA ILE A 305 -3.16 -26.47 21.26
C ILE A 305 -2.44 -25.92 22.49
N CYS A 306 -1.11 -25.94 22.50
CA CYS A 306 -0.29 -25.27 23.50
C CYS A 306 0.70 -24.30 22.83
N VAL A 307 0.95 -23.20 23.54
CA VAL A 307 1.88 -22.15 23.11
C VAL A 307 3.16 -22.25 23.94
N SER A 308 4.30 -22.32 23.27
CA SER A 308 5.64 -22.32 23.87
C SER A 308 6.03 -20.92 24.37
N GLU A 309 7.14 -20.80 25.08
CA GLU A 309 7.66 -19.49 25.52
C GLU A 309 7.92 -18.55 24.33
N ASP A 310 8.61 -19.04 23.31
CA ASP A 310 8.97 -18.34 22.07
C ASP A 310 7.82 -18.13 21.06
N PHE A 311 6.59 -18.53 21.42
CA PHE A 311 5.43 -18.43 20.53
C PHE A 311 5.16 -16.99 20.08
N GLU A 312 5.29 -16.02 20.97
CA GLU A 312 5.03 -14.61 20.67
C GLU A 312 6.03 -14.06 19.64
N GLU A 313 7.32 -14.35 19.80
CA GLU A 313 8.38 -13.95 18.86
C GLU A 313 8.20 -14.61 17.49
N LYS A 314 7.84 -15.90 17.47
CA LYS A 314 7.51 -16.63 16.24
C LYS A 314 6.33 -16.01 15.50
N MET A 315 5.31 -15.57 16.23
CA MET A 315 4.17 -14.85 15.68
C MET A 315 4.61 -13.52 15.08
N LYS A 316 5.35 -12.69 15.84
CA LYS A 316 5.87 -11.38 15.37
C LYS A 316 6.62 -11.48 14.03
N ASN A 317 7.44 -12.52 13.84
CA ASN A 317 8.17 -12.76 12.58
C ASN A 317 7.27 -13.02 11.35
N ARG A 318 6.01 -13.41 11.58
CA ARG A 318 5.04 -13.76 10.52
C ARG A 318 3.89 -12.77 10.40
N LEU A 319 3.68 -11.91 11.40
CA LEU A 319 2.55 -10.97 11.45
C LEU A 319 2.58 -9.91 10.34
N ALA A 320 3.76 -9.63 9.75
CA ALA A 320 3.87 -8.82 8.55
C ALA A 320 2.98 -9.36 7.39
N VAL A 321 2.72 -10.67 7.35
CA VAL A 321 1.81 -11.27 6.37
C VAL A 321 0.37 -10.81 6.60
N VAL A 322 -0.08 -10.80 7.85
CA VAL A 322 -1.44 -10.37 8.21
C VAL A 322 -1.58 -8.85 8.06
N LEU A 323 -0.58 -8.10 8.56
CA LEU A 323 -0.54 -6.64 8.53
C LEU A 323 -0.80 -6.08 7.13
N LYS A 324 -0.17 -6.66 6.09
CA LYS A 324 -0.33 -6.24 4.69
C LYS A 324 -1.79 -6.25 4.20
N TYR A 325 -2.61 -7.18 4.69
CA TYR A 325 -3.99 -7.34 4.22
C TYR A 325 -5.02 -6.67 5.13
N VAL A 326 -4.68 -6.46 6.40
CA VAL A 326 -5.50 -5.69 7.35
C VAL A 326 -5.39 -4.19 7.09
N ASP A 327 -4.17 -3.67 6.92
CA ASP A 327 -3.89 -2.33 6.38
C ASP A 327 -4.66 -1.20 7.09
N SER A 328 -4.58 -1.19 8.43
CA SER A 328 -5.26 -0.22 9.32
C SER A 328 -6.78 -0.11 9.11
N ASN A 329 -7.41 -1.18 8.63
CA ASN A 329 -8.85 -1.23 8.44
C ASN A 329 -9.56 -1.79 9.68
N GLU A 330 -10.25 -0.93 10.43
CA GLU A 330 -10.97 -1.28 11.66
C GLU A 330 -11.86 -2.54 11.52
N LYS A 331 -12.53 -2.72 10.37
CA LYS A 331 -13.39 -3.89 10.15
C LYS A 331 -12.57 -5.17 10.07
N LEU A 332 -11.42 -5.14 9.41
CA LEU A 332 -10.53 -6.30 9.25
C LEU A 332 -9.72 -6.58 10.51
N GLU A 333 -9.34 -5.55 11.26
CA GLU A 333 -8.76 -5.69 12.60
C GLU A 333 -9.71 -6.45 13.53
N MET A 334 -10.99 -6.08 13.51
CA MET A 334 -12.02 -6.81 14.25
C MET A 334 -12.14 -8.28 13.81
N GLN A 335 -11.96 -8.58 12.51
CA GLN A 335 -11.93 -9.97 12.03
C GLN A 335 -10.73 -10.76 12.56
N CYS A 336 -9.57 -10.13 12.78
CA CYS A 336 -8.44 -10.76 13.46
C CYS A 336 -8.82 -11.18 14.88
N ILE A 337 -9.45 -10.29 15.64
CA ILE A 337 -9.86 -10.57 17.03
C ILE A 337 -10.92 -11.68 17.07
N TYR A 338 -11.92 -11.65 16.18
CA TYR A 338 -12.92 -12.70 16.08
C TYR A 338 -12.34 -14.05 15.66
N ALA A 339 -11.30 -14.07 14.82
CA ALA A 339 -10.59 -15.30 14.48
C ALA A 339 -9.85 -15.88 15.70
N LEU A 340 -9.18 -15.02 16.48
CA LEU A 340 -8.50 -15.42 17.72
C LEU A 340 -9.50 -15.96 18.77
N GLN A 341 -10.64 -15.29 18.94
CA GLN A 341 -11.72 -15.74 19.83
C GLN A 341 -12.24 -17.12 19.41
N ALA A 342 -12.64 -17.28 18.15
CA ALA A 342 -13.15 -18.54 17.62
C ALA A 342 -12.11 -19.67 17.76
N LEU A 343 -10.82 -19.37 17.56
CA LEU A 343 -9.75 -20.35 17.71
C LEU A 343 -9.53 -20.76 19.18
N SER A 344 -9.61 -19.80 20.10
CA SER A 344 -9.56 -20.08 21.54
C SER A 344 -10.70 -21.02 21.95
N VAL A 345 -11.93 -20.75 21.48
CA VAL A 345 -13.10 -21.63 21.72
C VAL A 345 -12.87 -23.03 21.13
N LYS A 346 -12.46 -23.11 19.86
CA LYS A 346 -12.21 -24.37 19.14
C LYS A 346 -11.26 -25.29 19.91
N HIS A 347 -10.23 -24.74 20.54
CA HIS A 347 -9.20 -25.48 21.29
C HIS A 347 -9.42 -25.50 22.81
N GLN A 348 -10.64 -25.20 23.27
CA GLN A 348 -11.07 -25.26 24.67
C GLN A 348 -10.29 -24.31 25.59
N HIS A 349 -10.07 -23.09 25.12
CA HIS A 349 -9.40 -21.98 25.81
C HIS A 349 -7.99 -22.31 26.33
N PRO A 350 -7.02 -22.58 25.43
CA PRO A 350 -5.65 -22.86 25.84
C PRO A 350 -5.03 -21.75 26.69
N LYS A 351 -4.36 -22.14 27.77
CA LYS A 351 -3.72 -21.19 28.69
C LYS A 351 -2.65 -20.36 27.96
N GLY A 352 -2.75 -19.04 28.07
CA GLY A 352 -1.76 -18.10 27.54
C GLY A 352 -1.84 -17.86 26.03
N LEU A 353 -2.71 -18.54 25.29
CA LEU A 353 -2.84 -18.37 23.84
C LEU A 353 -3.26 -16.94 23.48
N LEU A 354 -4.42 -16.49 23.99
CA LEU A 354 -4.96 -15.18 23.64
C LEU A 354 -4.07 -14.04 24.15
N GLU A 355 -3.50 -14.17 25.34
CA GLU A 355 -2.57 -13.17 25.91
C GLU A 355 -1.36 -12.95 24.99
N LYS A 356 -0.67 -14.02 24.58
CA LYS A 356 0.48 -13.92 23.66
C LYS A 356 0.07 -13.45 22.27
N CYS A 357 -1.08 -13.89 21.76
CA CYS A 357 -1.58 -13.39 20.48
C CYS A 357 -1.87 -11.89 20.55
N PHE A 358 -2.54 -11.39 21.59
CA PHE A 358 -2.90 -9.98 21.71
C PHE A 358 -1.65 -9.11 21.82
N ASN A 359 -0.66 -9.50 22.65
CA ASN A 359 0.64 -8.83 22.71
C ASN A 359 1.31 -8.77 21.34
N ALA A 360 1.39 -9.91 20.63
CA ALA A 360 2.03 -9.96 19.32
C ALA A 360 1.34 -9.07 18.28
N PHE A 361 0.00 -9.10 18.23
CA PHE A 361 -0.79 -8.32 17.28
C PHE A 361 -0.74 -6.81 17.59
N TYR A 362 -0.74 -6.43 18.87
CA TYR A 362 -0.58 -5.06 19.31
C TYR A 362 0.82 -4.52 18.98
N ASP A 363 1.88 -5.21 19.42
CA ASP A 363 3.27 -4.79 19.21
C ASP A 363 3.69 -4.75 17.74
N SER A 364 3.00 -5.50 16.88
CA SER A 364 3.25 -5.53 15.43
C SER A 364 2.32 -4.58 14.65
N GLU A 365 1.56 -3.73 15.34
CA GLU A 365 0.63 -2.75 14.76
C GLU A 365 -0.44 -3.37 13.85
N VAL A 366 -0.83 -4.63 14.10
CA VAL A 366 -1.83 -5.34 13.29
C VAL A 366 -3.25 -5.04 13.73
N VAL A 367 -3.45 -4.75 15.02
CA VAL A 367 -4.75 -4.44 15.61
C VAL A 367 -4.55 -3.26 16.56
N SER A 368 -5.36 -2.22 16.37
CA SER A 368 -5.29 -1.00 17.18
C SER A 368 -5.84 -1.21 18.59
N GLU A 369 -5.52 -0.28 19.48
CA GLU A 369 -6.10 -0.24 20.83
C GLU A 369 -7.63 -0.13 20.77
N GLU A 370 -8.15 0.73 19.91
CA GLU A 370 -9.58 0.96 19.74
C GLU A 370 -10.31 -0.32 19.32
N ALA A 371 -9.70 -1.15 18.47
CA ALA A 371 -10.27 -2.42 18.05
C ALA A 371 -10.36 -3.42 19.23
N PHE A 372 -9.33 -3.52 20.08
CA PHE A 372 -9.37 -4.35 21.29
C PHE A 372 -10.41 -3.87 22.29
N GLU A 373 -10.48 -2.56 22.52
CA GLU A 373 -11.48 -1.95 23.39
C GLU A 373 -12.91 -2.18 22.89
N LEU A 374 -13.13 -1.93 21.60
CA LEU A 374 -14.42 -2.10 20.94
C LEU A 374 -14.86 -3.56 21.02
N TRP A 375 -13.96 -4.51 20.76
CA TRP A 375 -14.24 -5.93 20.92
C TRP A 375 -14.65 -6.28 22.36
N ALA A 376 -13.95 -5.75 23.37
CA ALA A 376 -14.27 -6.05 24.78
C ALA A 376 -15.62 -5.46 25.23
N LYS A 377 -15.99 -4.28 24.73
CA LYS A 377 -17.21 -3.55 25.11
C LYS A 377 -18.45 -4.00 24.33
N PHE A 378 -18.32 -4.19 23.01
CA PHE A 378 -19.45 -4.41 22.11
C PHE A 378 -19.93 -5.87 22.13
N GLN A 379 -21.24 -6.12 22.23
CA GLN A 379 -21.81 -7.46 22.14
C GLN A 379 -22.39 -7.73 20.76
N ASP A 380 -21.56 -8.23 19.84
CA ASP A 380 -22.00 -8.66 18.51
C ASP A 380 -22.82 -9.97 18.62
N PRO A 381 -24.10 -10.00 18.20
CA PRO A 381 -24.94 -11.20 18.28
C PRO A 381 -24.34 -12.45 17.61
N GLU A 382 -23.54 -12.28 16.55
CA GLU A 382 -22.95 -13.40 15.79
C GLU A 382 -21.64 -13.92 16.42
N GLU A 383 -21.02 -13.15 17.33
CA GLU A 383 -19.71 -13.46 17.92
C GLU A 383 -19.76 -13.58 19.45
N GLN A 384 -20.88 -14.08 19.99
CA GLN A 384 -21.06 -14.27 21.44
C GLN A 384 -20.38 -15.52 22.00
N GLU A 385 -20.11 -16.51 21.15
CA GLU A 385 -19.60 -17.80 21.59
C GLU A 385 -18.23 -17.67 22.27
N GLY A 386 -18.15 -18.12 23.53
CA GLY A 386 -16.93 -18.12 24.34
C GLY A 386 -16.33 -16.73 24.64
N LYS A 387 -17.01 -15.64 24.25
CA LYS A 387 -16.52 -14.27 24.40
C LYS A 387 -16.16 -13.92 25.84
N GLY A 388 -17.04 -14.22 26.80
CA GLY A 388 -16.80 -13.91 28.21
C GLY A 388 -15.54 -14.58 28.78
N VAL A 389 -15.28 -15.83 28.38
CA VAL A 389 -14.06 -16.56 28.78
C VAL A 389 -12.82 -15.92 28.14
N CYS A 390 -12.92 -15.57 26.85
CA CYS A 390 -11.83 -14.92 26.12
C CYS A 390 -11.48 -13.56 26.74
N VAL A 391 -12.46 -12.68 26.98
CA VAL A 391 -12.26 -11.37 27.63
C VAL A 391 -11.63 -11.54 29.02
N ASN A 392 -12.10 -12.50 29.81
CA ASN A 392 -11.52 -12.77 31.13
C ASN A 392 -10.06 -13.25 31.04
N SER A 393 -9.71 -14.03 30.01
CA SER A 393 -8.35 -14.54 29.82
C SER A 393 -7.32 -13.45 29.49
N VAL A 394 -7.74 -12.33 28.88
CA VAL A 394 -6.88 -11.20 28.51
C VAL A 394 -7.09 -9.98 29.40
N LYS A 395 -7.72 -10.13 30.58
CA LYS A 395 -8.06 -8.99 31.46
C LYS A 395 -6.85 -8.12 31.83
N ASN A 396 -5.67 -8.75 31.98
CA ASN A 396 -4.45 -8.05 32.37
C ASN A 396 -3.97 -7.14 31.23
N PHE A 397 -3.97 -7.64 29.99
CA PHE A 397 -3.69 -6.87 28.78
C PHE A 397 -4.69 -5.71 28.63
N MET A 398 -5.99 -5.97 28.76
CA MET A 398 -7.02 -4.92 28.67
C MET A 398 -6.92 -3.85 29.77
N ARG A 399 -6.42 -4.22 30.96
CA ARG A 399 -6.15 -3.27 32.03
C ARG A 399 -4.91 -2.44 31.73
N TRP A 400 -3.85 -3.08 31.23
CA TRP A 400 -2.62 -2.40 30.84
C TRP A 400 -2.86 -1.34 29.74
N LEU A 401 -3.66 -1.66 28.70
CA LEU A 401 -4.06 -0.68 27.68
C LEU A 401 -4.68 0.58 28.31
N LYS A 402 -5.63 0.39 29.23
CA LYS A 402 -6.30 1.50 29.92
C LYS A 402 -5.41 2.29 30.87
N GLU A 403 -4.43 1.64 31.49
CA GLU A 403 -3.50 2.32 32.42
C GLU A 403 -2.48 3.16 31.64
N ALA A 404 -2.07 2.72 30.44
CA ALA A 404 -1.19 3.49 29.55
C ALA A 404 -1.85 4.81 29.08
N ASP A 405 -3.14 4.79 28.75
CA ASP A 405 -3.92 5.97 28.31
C ASP A 405 -4.03 7.05 29.42
N VAL A 406 -4.07 6.64 30.70
CA VAL A 406 -4.11 7.56 31.84
C VAL A 406 -2.74 8.23 32.09
N GLU A 407 -1.63 7.51 31.89
CA GLU A 407 -0.29 8.08 32.08
C GLU A 407 0.10 9.08 30.98
N GLU A 408 -0.32 8.86 29.72
CA GLU A 408 -0.11 9.81 28.62
C GLU A 408 -0.96 11.08 28.76
N THR A 409 -2.18 10.97 29.28
CA THR A 409 -3.05 12.13 29.51
C THR A 409 -2.64 12.96 30.74
N GLU A 410 -2.05 12.35 31.77
CA GLU A 410 -1.53 13.06 32.95
C GLU A 410 -0.15 13.71 32.71
N THR A 411 0.62 13.26 31.73
CA THR A 411 1.92 13.86 31.36
C THR A 411 1.80 15.01 30.35
N HIS A 412 0.65 15.13 29.69
CA HIS A 412 0.32 16.21 28.75
C HIS A 412 -0.67 17.27 29.29
N ALA A 413 -1.06 17.18 30.57
CA ALA A 413 -1.81 18.19 31.31
C ALA A 413 -0.90 18.98 32.26
#